data_AF-A0A914DJ55-F1
#
_entry.id   AF-A0A914DJ55-F1
#
_cell.length_a   1.000
_cell.length_b   1.000
_cell.length_c   1.000
_cell.angle_alpha   90.00
_cell.angle_beta   90.00
_cell.angle_gamma   90.00
#
_symmetry.space_group_name_H-M   'P 1'
#
loop_
_entity.id
_entity.type
_entity.pdbx_description
1 polymer ?
#
loop_
_entity_poly.entity_id
_entity_poly.type
_entity_poly.pdbx_seq_one_letter_code
_entity_poly.pdbx_strand_id
1 'polypeptide(L)'
;MVKILDGMDVFKINLKGIAVGNGLVSDSLLRDTNPLFAYSHGLYDDEEYANLTQECCNGRSDNCKFENSEYCLEQADGITEYLLETFYNYDLYMQCYSEGYTNTMAHVLKKKYFDENIKLAHRQQGKTRYIAKNCNLELPLSSYMNNQETRKALHIPPELPRWDMCNFTLHGQWGDFFDRETAPYYKKIVKSGVRVLLYYGDTDVICQFLSGQKFADTLGLKTMFMTI
;
A
#
# COMPACT_ATOMS: atom_id res chain seq x y z
N MET A 1 -14.35 5.45 14.08
CA MET A 1 -14.63 5.33 15.54
C MET A 1 -13.42 4.66 16.21
N VAL A 2 -13.07 5.00 17.46
CA VAL A 2 -11.92 4.38 18.18
C VAL A 2 -12.45 3.54 19.34
N LYS A 3 -12.98 2.35 19.01
CA LYS A 3 -13.80 1.52 19.91
C LYS A 3 -13.15 1.19 21.25
N ILE A 4 -11.83 0.96 21.28
CA ILE A 4 -11.12 0.65 22.53
C ILE A 4 -11.22 1.81 23.52
N LEU A 5 -11.06 3.06 23.04
CA LEU A 5 -11.19 4.25 23.90
C LEU A 5 -12.65 4.52 24.25
N ASP A 6 -13.56 4.27 23.31
CA ASP A 6 -15.00 4.47 23.49
C ASP A 6 -15.63 3.45 24.47
N GLY A 7 -15.00 2.29 24.67
CA GLY A 7 -15.49 1.21 25.52
C GLY A 7 -14.86 1.10 26.92
N MET A 8 -14.01 2.06 27.31
CA MET A 8 -13.24 1.96 28.57
C MET A 8 -14.12 1.94 29.84
N ASP A 9 -15.34 2.46 29.77
CA ASP A 9 -16.31 2.43 30.87
C ASP A 9 -16.91 1.03 31.07
N VAL A 10 -16.94 0.19 30.03
CA VAL A 10 -17.48 -1.18 30.06
C VAL A 10 -16.37 -2.19 30.35
N PHE A 11 -15.24 -2.06 29.65
CA PHE A 11 -14.09 -2.96 29.80
C PHE A 11 -12.80 -2.15 29.84
N LYS A 12 -12.18 -2.08 31.02
CA LYS A 12 -10.96 -1.28 31.23
C LYS A 12 -9.75 -1.97 30.61
N ILE A 13 -9.19 -1.34 29.57
CA ILE A 13 -7.92 -1.74 28.96
C ILE A 13 -6.84 -0.73 29.33
N ASN A 14 -5.70 -1.20 29.82
CA ASN A 14 -4.55 -0.34 30.10
C ASN A 14 -3.73 -0.07 28.83
N LEU A 15 -4.35 0.56 27.82
CA LEU A 15 -3.71 0.84 26.54
C LEU A 15 -2.63 1.93 26.70
N LYS A 16 -1.38 1.60 26.35
CA LYS A 16 -0.23 2.53 26.48
C LYS A 16 0.31 3.04 25.15
N GLY A 17 0.14 2.27 24.09
CA GLY A 17 0.60 2.67 22.76
C GLY A 17 0.13 1.74 21.66
N ILE A 18 0.28 2.22 20.44
CA ILE A 18 0.10 1.46 19.20
C ILE A 18 1.28 1.71 18.27
N ALA A 19 1.60 0.74 17.43
CA ALA A 19 2.56 0.88 16.35
C ALA A 19 1.92 0.42 15.05
N VAL A 20 2.12 1.17 13.97
CA VAL A 20 1.57 0.87 12.64
C VAL A 20 2.71 0.88 11.63
N GLY A 21 2.96 -0.28 11.03
CA GLY A 21 3.96 -0.48 10.00
C GLY A 21 3.36 -0.38 8.62
N ASN A 22 3.92 0.43 7.73
CA ASN A 22 3.48 0.57 6.32
C ASN A 22 1.95 0.70 6.20
N GLY A 23 1.36 1.52 7.08
CA GLY A 23 -0.09 1.63 7.19
C GLY A 23 -0.67 2.50 6.09
N LEU A 24 -1.79 2.06 5.51
CA LEU A 24 -2.64 2.93 4.70
C LEU A 24 -3.40 3.91 5.61
N VAL A 25 -2.85 5.12 5.72
CA VAL A 25 -3.33 6.16 6.65
C VAL A 25 -4.20 7.22 5.99
N SER A 26 -4.03 7.41 4.68
CA SER A 26 -4.79 8.32 3.84
C SER A 26 -4.64 7.88 2.38
N ASP A 27 -5.75 7.56 1.72
CA ASP A 27 -5.75 7.21 0.29
C ASP A 27 -5.33 8.43 -0.55
N SER A 28 -5.80 9.63 -0.18
CA SER A 28 -5.46 10.87 -0.89
C SER A 28 -3.96 11.18 -0.82
N LEU A 29 -3.34 11.08 0.36
CA LEU A 29 -1.91 11.31 0.51
C LEU A 29 -1.08 10.23 -0.20
N LEU A 30 -1.52 8.97 -0.21
CA LEU A 30 -0.85 7.91 -0.95
C LEU A 30 -0.82 8.23 -2.46
N ARG A 31 -1.97 8.53 -3.04
CA ARG A 31 -2.07 8.95 -4.45
C ARG A 31 -1.21 10.17 -4.75
N ASP A 32 -1.25 11.19 -3.90
CA ASP A 32 -0.51 12.44 -4.08
C ASP A 32 1.01 12.29 -3.92
N THR A 33 1.47 11.18 -3.35
CA THR A 33 2.90 10.92 -3.11
C THR A 33 3.50 9.90 -4.07
N ASN A 34 2.68 9.06 -4.70
CA ASN A 34 3.16 8.04 -5.65
C ASN A 34 3.94 8.61 -6.85
N PRO A 35 3.56 9.75 -7.46
CA PRO A 35 4.38 10.37 -8.51
C PRO A 35 5.78 10.78 -8.03
N LEU A 36 5.87 11.40 -6.85
CA LEU A 36 7.16 11.76 -6.24
C LEU A 36 7.97 10.52 -5.86
N PHE A 37 7.31 9.48 -5.33
CA PHE A 37 7.96 8.21 -5.01
C PHE A 37 8.53 7.54 -6.26
N ALA A 38 7.74 7.42 -7.34
CA ALA A 38 8.20 6.86 -8.60
C ALA A 38 9.40 7.63 -9.16
N TYR A 39 9.30 8.96 -9.17
CA TYR A 39 10.38 9.85 -9.60
C TYR A 39 11.66 9.67 -8.77
N SER A 40 11.56 9.73 -7.43
CA SER A 40 12.72 9.65 -6.54
C SER A 40 13.42 8.29 -6.56
N HIS A 41 12.75 7.25 -7.06
CA HIS A 41 13.32 5.91 -7.22
C HIS A 41 13.74 5.62 -8.67
N GLY A 42 13.79 6.64 -9.54
CA GLY A 42 14.25 6.51 -10.92
C GLY A 42 13.31 5.74 -11.84
N LEU A 43 12.01 5.68 -11.49
CA LEU A 43 10.97 4.95 -12.23
C LEU A 43 10.18 5.86 -13.17
N TYR A 44 10.40 7.17 -13.09
CA TYR A 44 9.70 8.18 -13.87
C TYR A 44 10.74 9.16 -14.43
N ASP A 45 10.62 9.52 -15.72
CA ASP A 45 11.62 10.35 -16.40
C ASP A 45 11.60 11.80 -15.89
N ASP A 46 12.77 12.46 -15.90
CA ASP A 46 12.92 13.85 -15.44
C ASP A 46 12.02 14.83 -16.23
N GLU A 47 11.93 14.69 -17.56
CA GLU A 47 11.12 15.56 -18.42
C GLU A 47 9.62 15.27 -18.22
N GLU A 48 9.25 14.00 -18.13
CA GLU A 48 7.88 13.57 -17.83
C GLU A 48 7.42 14.11 -16.46
N TYR A 49 8.27 14.00 -15.43
CA TYR A 49 7.97 14.50 -14.08
C TYR A 49 7.86 16.02 -14.03
N ALA A 50 8.76 16.73 -14.71
CA ALA A 50 8.74 18.19 -14.78
C ALA A 50 7.45 18.69 -15.46
N ASN A 51 7.05 18.06 -16.58
CA ASN A 51 5.81 18.40 -17.26
C ASN A 51 4.58 18.11 -16.41
N LEU A 52 4.53 16.93 -15.77
CA LEU A 52 3.45 16.55 -14.87
C LEU A 52 3.31 17.55 -13.71
N THR A 53 4.40 17.91 -13.05
CA THR A 53 4.37 18.87 -11.94
C THR A 53 4.10 20.29 -12.41
N GLN A 54 4.53 20.68 -13.60
CA GLN A 54 4.19 21.98 -14.18
C GLN A 54 2.68 22.11 -14.39
N GLU A 55 2.05 21.11 -15.01
CA GLU A 55 0.61 21.10 -15.31
C GLU A 55 -0.24 20.93 -14.04
N CYS A 56 0.13 19.97 -13.19
CA CYS A 56 -0.70 19.59 -12.03
C CYS A 56 -0.37 20.35 -10.76
N CYS A 57 0.82 20.94 -10.63
CA CYS A 57 1.33 21.42 -9.35
C CYS A 57 1.92 22.82 -9.41
N ASN A 58 1.85 23.50 -10.57
CA ASN A 58 2.56 24.76 -10.85
C ASN A 58 4.08 24.65 -10.65
N GLY A 59 4.66 23.53 -11.08
CA GLY A 59 6.10 23.24 -11.02
C GLY A 59 6.60 22.79 -9.65
N ARG A 60 5.71 22.55 -8.68
CA ARG A 60 6.08 22.05 -7.35
C ARG A 60 6.09 20.53 -7.31
N SER A 61 7.21 19.94 -6.92
CA SER A 61 7.35 18.49 -6.71
C SER A 61 6.81 18.06 -5.34
N ASP A 62 6.89 18.94 -4.34
CA ASP A 62 6.39 18.70 -3.00
C ASP A 62 4.93 19.20 -2.84
N ASN A 63 4.18 18.55 -1.95
CA ASN A 63 2.82 18.97 -1.60
C ASN A 63 1.85 19.15 -2.78
N CYS A 64 2.12 18.51 -3.91
CA CYS A 64 1.19 18.47 -5.03
C CYS A 64 -0.05 17.67 -4.67
N LYS A 65 -1.22 18.21 -5.04
CA LYS A 65 -2.51 17.56 -4.91
C LYS A 65 -3.04 17.27 -6.29
N PHE A 66 -3.10 15.99 -6.65
CA PHE A 66 -3.47 15.57 -8.00
C PHE A 66 -4.98 15.56 -8.23
N GLU A 67 -5.78 15.77 -7.19
CA GLU A 67 -7.25 15.92 -7.27
C GLU A 67 -7.72 17.28 -7.85
N ASN A 68 -6.80 18.15 -8.27
CA ASN A 68 -7.12 19.49 -8.75
C ASN A 68 -7.75 19.51 -10.16
N SER A 69 -7.59 18.44 -10.93
CA SER A 69 -8.26 18.24 -12.21
C SER A 69 -8.41 16.74 -12.49
N GLU A 70 -9.36 16.39 -13.37
CA GLU A 70 -9.56 15.01 -13.83
C GLU A 70 -8.28 14.44 -14.47
N TYR A 71 -7.61 15.24 -15.31
CA TYR A 71 -6.34 14.87 -15.93
C TYR A 71 -5.27 14.50 -14.89
N CYS A 72 -5.07 15.35 -13.88
CA CYS A 72 -4.04 15.11 -12.86
C CYS A 72 -4.35 13.91 -11.99
N LEU A 73 -5.63 13.69 -11.68
CA LEU A 73 -6.08 12.53 -10.94
C LEU A 73 -5.77 11.26 -11.73
N GLU A 74 -6.12 11.22 -13.01
CA GLU A 74 -5.82 10.10 -13.91
C GLU A 74 -4.32 9.81 -14.02
N GLN A 75 -3.47 10.85 -14.08
CA GLN A 75 -2.02 10.65 -14.11
C GLN A 75 -1.49 10.01 -12.81
N ALA A 76 -1.94 10.48 -11.65
CA ALA A 76 -1.51 9.93 -10.37
C ALA A 76 -2.01 8.49 -10.14
N ASP A 77 -3.25 8.21 -10.54
CA ASP A 77 -3.82 6.87 -10.47
C ASP A 77 -3.11 5.91 -11.45
N GLY A 78 -2.81 6.37 -12.67
CA GLY A 78 -2.03 5.59 -13.65
C GLY A 78 -0.62 5.26 -13.17
N ILE A 79 0.06 6.20 -12.50
CA ILE A 79 1.37 5.94 -11.88
C ILE A 79 1.23 4.91 -10.73
N THR A 80 0.17 5.02 -9.93
CA THR A 80 -0.11 4.07 -8.85
C THR A 80 -0.33 2.65 -9.39
N GLU A 81 -1.12 2.51 -10.45
CA GLU A 81 -1.33 1.23 -11.13
C GLU A 81 -0.03 0.70 -11.73
N TYR A 82 0.74 1.55 -12.42
CA TYR A 82 2.05 1.17 -12.96
C TYR A 82 2.98 0.61 -11.88
N LEU A 83 3.05 1.26 -10.72
CA LEU A 83 3.86 0.83 -9.58
C LEU A 83 3.43 -0.56 -9.08
N LEU A 84 2.12 -0.76 -8.86
CA LEU A 84 1.54 -1.99 -8.31
C LEU A 84 1.52 -3.18 -9.28
N GLU A 85 1.57 -2.92 -10.59
CA GLU A 85 1.58 -3.98 -11.60
C GLU A 85 2.99 -4.32 -12.10
N THR A 86 3.93 -3.39 -12.00
CA THR A 86 5.26 -3.53 -12.60
C THR A 86 6.29 -4.08 -11.61
N PHE A 87 6.19 -3.73 -10.34
CA PHE A 87 7.20 -4.08 -9.34
C PHE A 87 6.71 -5.16 -8.38
N TYR A 88 7.61 -5.65 -7.54
CA TYR A 88 7.19 -6.45 -6.39
C TYR A 88 6.70 -5.49 -5.31
N ASN A 89 5.42 -5.59 -4.97
CA ASN A 89 4.72 -4.49 -4.30
C ASN A 89 5.19 -4.22 -2.87
N TYR A 90 5.79 -5.19 -2.19
CA TYR A 90 6.25 -5.03 -0.79
C TYR A 90 7.73 -4.61 -0.67
N ASP A 91 8.49 -4.65 -1.77
CA ASP A 91 9.88 -4.21 -1.81
C ASP A 91 10.30 -3.99 -3.27
N LEU A 92 10.44 -2.73 -3.66
CA LEU A 92 10.78 -2.28 -5.00
C LEU A 92 12.07 -2.95 -5.53
N TYR A 93 13.02 -3.24 -4.66
CA TYR A 93 14.34 -3.77 -5.02
C TYR A 93 14.44 -5.28 -4.87
N MET A 94 13.38 -5.95 -4.39
CA MET A 94 13.41 -7.39 -4.22
C MET A 94 13.44 -8.11 -5.57
N GLN A 95 14.41 -9.01 -5.70
CA GLN A 95 14.47 -9.97 -6.79
C GLN A 95 13.73 -11.25 -6.39
N CYS A 96 12.65 -11.57 -7.10
CA CYS A 96 11.98 -12.85 -6.90
C CYS A 96 12.83 -13.98 -7.49
N TYR A 97 13.42 -14.80 -6.63
CA TYR A 97 14.09 -16.05 -6.99
C TYR A 97 13.07 -17.14 -7.33
N SER A 98 12.21 -16.92 -8.33
CA SER A 98 11.47 -18.02 -8.94
C SER A 98 12.22 -18.44 -10.20
N GLU A 99 12.66 -19.70 -10.27
CA GLU A 99 13.25 -20.31 -11.45
C GLU A 99 12.37 -19.99 -12.68
N GLY A 100 12.88 -19.15 -13.59
CA GLY A 100 12.21 -18.81 -14.85
C GLY A 100 11.70 -17.37 -14.99
N TYR A 101 11.69 -16.54 -13.94
CA TYR A 101 11.40 -15.11 -14.09
C TYR A 101 12.68 -14.28 -14.04
N THR A 102 13.19 -13.92 -15.23
CA THR A 102 14.18 -12.85 -15.33
C THR A 102 13.47 -11.51 -15.18
N ASN A 103 13.37 -11.01 -13.95
CA ASN A 103 13.20 -9.57 -13.72
C ASN A 103 14.50 -8.86 -14.13
N THR A 104 14.78 -8.86 -15.43
CA THR A 104 15.78 -7.98 -16.02
C THR A 104 15.10 -6.64 -16.29
N MET A 105 15.88 -5.56 -16.20
CA MET A 105 15.45 -4.20 -16.56
C MET A 105 14.79 -4.12 -17.96
N ALA A 106 15.09 -5.10 -18.83
CA ALA A 106 14.45 -5.29 -20.13
C ALA A 106 12.92 -5.51 -20.08
N HIS A 107 12.36 -6.07 -19.00
CA HIS A 107 10.90 -6.21 -18.85
C HIS A 107 10.21 -4.91 -18.47
N VAL A 108 10.86 -4.08 -17.64
CA VAL A 108 10.39 -2.74 -17.25
C VAL A 108 10.42 -1.80 -18.47
N LEU A 109 11.51 -1.86 -19.26
CA LEU A 109 11.64 -1.09 -20.50
C LEU A 109 10.63 -1.53 -21.57
N LYS A 110 10.27 -2.82 -21.65
CA LYS A 110 9.24 -3.30 -22.60
C LYS A 110 7.85 -2.75 -22.32
N LYS A 111 7.48 -2.48 -21.07
CA LYS A 111 6.14 -1.91 -20.73
C LYS A 111 6.07 -0.42 -21.09
N LYS A 112 7.16 0.34 -20.94
CA LYS A 112 7.21 1.79 -21.28
C LYS A 112 7.00 2.08 -22.79
N TYR A 113 7.36 1.16 -23.69
CA TYR A 113 7.29 1.37 -25.14
C TYR A 113 6.10 0.70 -25.86
N PHE A 114 5.24 -0.05 -25.16
CA PHE A 114 4.23 -0.89 -25.84
C PHE A 114 2.77 -0.58 -25.48
N ASP A 115 2.45 0.67 -25.12
CA ASP A 115 1.13 0.95 -24.57
C ASP A 115 0.37 2.16 -25.13
N GLU A 116 0.11 2.14 -26.42
CA GLU A 116 -1.06 2.82 -27.01
C GLU A 116 -2.30 1.89 -27.09
N ASN A 117 -2.18 0.61 -26.69
CA ASN A 117 -3.19 -0.43 -26.96
C ASN A 117 -3.76 -1.18 -25.74
N ILE A 118 -3.25 -1.02 -24.50
CA ILE A 118 -3.82 -1.67 -23.29
C ILE A 118 -5.14 -1.01 -22.85
N LYS A 119 -5.54 0.14 -23.41
CA LYS A 119 -6.91 0.64 -23.24
C LYS A 119 -7.99 -0.33 -23.82
N LEU A 120 -7.62 -1.28 -24.68
CA LEU A 120 -8.57 -2.19 -25.34
C LEU A 120 -8.61 -3.63 -24.76
N ALA A 121 -7.64 -4.04 -23.92
CA ALA A 121 -7.54 -5.43 -23.46
C ALA A 121 -8.33 -5.74 -22.17
N HIS A 122 -8.66 -4.74 -21.35
CA HIS A 122 -9.30 -4.96 -20.04
C HIS A 122 -10.81 -5.20 -20.08
N ARG A 123 -11.45 -5.21 -21.27
CA ARG A 123 -12.91 -5.40 -21.40
C ARG A 123 -13.38 -6.83 -21.60
N GLN A 124 -12.51 -7.83 -21.74
CA GLN A 124 -12.96 -9.20 -21.96
C GLN A 124 -12.38 -10.20 -20.95
N GLN A 125 -13.30 -10.76 -20.17
CA GLN A 125 -13.20 -11.97 -19.35
C GLN A 125 -12.60 -11.83 -17.94
N GLY A 126 -13.41 -11.30 -17.02
CA GLY A 126 -14.04 -12.11 -15.96
C GLY A 126 -13.18 -12.85 -14.93
N LYS A 127 -11.85 -12.70 -14.92
CA LYS A 127 -10.95 -13.17 -13.86
C LYS A 127 -9.78 -12.21 -13.78
N THR A 128 -9.88 -11.19 -12.93
CA THR A 128 -8.73 -10.37 -12.51
C THR A 128 -7.74 -11.28 -11.77
N ARG A 129 -6.86 -11.90 -12.55
CA ARG A 129 -5.67 -12.56 -12.03
C ARG A 129 -4.73 -11.41 -11.70
N TYR A 130 -4.75 -10.92 -10.46
CA TYR A 130 -3.63 -10.17 -9.93
C TYR A 130 -2.41 -11.06 -10.16
N ILE A 131 -1.60 -10.74 -11.18
CA ILE A 131 -0.31 -11.38 -11.37
C ILE A 131 0.58 -10.76 -10.29
N ALA A 132 0.41 -11.21 -9.05
CA ALA A 132 1.46 -11.08 -8.07
C ALA A 132 2.69 -11.70 -8.73
N LYS A 133 3.67 -10.87 -9.10
CA LYS A 133 4.97 -11.35 -9.58
C LYS A 133 5.52 -12.25 -8.47
N ASN A 134 5.44 -13.54 -8.73
CA ASN A 134 5.50 -14.64 -7.76
C ASN A 134 6.90 -14.78 -7.14
N CYS A 135 7.23 -13.93 -6.17
CA CYS A 135 7.99 -14.40 -5.02
C CYS A 135 7.04 -15.36 -4.30
N ASN A 136 7.10 -16.67 -4.58
CA ASN A 136 6.23 -17.73 -4.02
C ASN A 136 6.40 -17.94 -2.49
N LEU A 137 6.50 -16.86 -1.71
CA LEU A 137 6.71 -16.86 -0.27
C LEU A 137 5.50 -17.44 0.48
N GLU A 138 4.34 -17.51 -0.16
CA GLU A 138 3.11 -18.02 0.46
C GLU A 138 3.08 -19.55 0.56
N LEU A 139 3.76 -20.27 -0.36
CA LEU A 139 3.65 -21.74 -0.45
C LEU A 139 4.20 -22.45 0.80
N PRO A 140 5.38 -22.11 1.35
CA PRO A 140 5.89 -22.76 2.55
C PRO A 140 4.97 -22.53 3.75
N LEU A 141 4.49 -21.30 3.94
CA LEU A 141 3.59 -20.96 5.04
C LEU A 141 2.24 -21.68 4.90
N SER A 142 1.63 -21.64 3.71
CA SER A 142 0.36 -22.32 3.45
C SER A 142 0.49 -23.84 3.63
N SER A 143 1.63 -24.43 3.27
CA SER A 143 1.92 -25.85 3.53
C SER A 143 2.00 -26.15 5.03
N TYR A 144 2.77 -25.35 5.77
CA TYR A 144 2.90 -25.50 7.23
C TYR A 144 1.56 -25.36 7.95
N MET A 145 0.82 -24.28 7.69
CA MET A 145 -0.45 -23.98 8.35
C MET A 145 -1.56 -25.02 8.05
N ASN A 146 -1.47 -25.74 6.93
CA ASN A 146 -2.43 -26.79 6.56
C ASN A 146 -1.96 -28.21 6.88
N ASN A 147 -0.75 -28.38 7.42
CA ASN A 147 -0.32 -29.67 7.93
C ASN A 147 -1.23 -30.13 9.08
N GLN A 148 -1.63 -31.41 9.07
CA GLN A 148 -2.59 -31.96 10.05
C GLN A 148 -2.10 -31.83 11.49
N GLU A 149 -0.81 -32.11 11.73
CA GLU A 149 -0.21 -31.98 13.07
C GLU A 149 -0.14 -30.53 13.50
N THR A 150 0.14 -29.60 12.57
CA THR A 150 0.13 -28.16 12.85
C THR A 150 -1.28 -27.67 13.22
N ARG A 151 -2.30 -28.04 12.43
CA ARG A 151 -3.70 -27.71 12.73
C ARG A 151 -4.15 -28.27 14.07
N LYS A 152 -3.78 -29.51 14.38
CA LYS A 152 -4.07 -30.15 15.67
C LYS A 152 -3.36 -29.44 16.83
N ALA A 153 -2.09 -29.09 16.68
CA ALA A 153 -1.31 -28.37 17.68
C ALA A 153 -1.83 -26.96 17.96
N LEU A 154 -2.40 -26.29 16.95
CA LEU A 154 -3.07 -24.99 17.08
C LEU A 154 -4.55 -25.10 17.49
N HIS A 155 -5.03 -26.31 17.79
CA HIS A 155 -6.42 -26.61 18.16
C HIS A 155 -7.46 -26.14 17.13
N ILE A 156 -7.11 -26.20 15.84
CA ILE A 156 -8.03 -25.85 14.76
C ILE A 156 -9.05 -26.99 14.59
N PRO A 157 -10.37 -26.70 14.69
CA PRO A 157 -11.39 -27.72 14.47
C PRO A 157 -11.27 -28.37 13.09
N PRO A 158 -11.44 -29.70 12.98
CA PRO A 158 -11.24 -30.45 11.73
C PRO A 158 -12.23 -30.07 10.63
N GLU A 159 -13.40 -29.53 10.98
CA GLU A 159 -14.44 -29.10 10.05
C GLU A 159 -14.17 -27.75 9.39
N LEU A 160 -13.22 -26.95 9.91
CA LEU A 160 -12.90 -25.66 9.31
C LEU A 160 -12.16 -25.84 7.98
N PRO A 161 -12.38 -24.94 7.01
CA PRO A 161 -11.75 -25.04 5.70
C PRO A 161 -10.23 -24.97 5.77
N ARG A 162 -9.59 -25.20 4.61
CA ARG A 162 -8.18 -24.94 4.41
C ARG A 162 -7.84 -23.50 4.82
N TRP A 163 -6.69 -23.32 5.48
CA TRP A 163 -6.14 -22.01 5.78
C TRP A 163 -5.52 -21.42 4.51
N ASP A 164 -5.81 -20.16 4.22
CA ASP A 164 -5.16 -19.36 3.19
C ASP A 164 -4.71 -18.03 3.81
N MET A 165 -3.65 -17.44 3.27
CA MET A 165 -3.08 -16.18 3.78
C MET A 165 -4.08 -15.02 3.67
N CYS A 166 -4.81 -14.97 2.56
CA CYS A 166 -5.81 -13.95 2.26
C CYS A 166 -7.12 -14.62 1.82
N ASN A 167 -8.25 -14.15 2.35
CA ASN A 167 -9.57 -14.56 1.89
C ASN A 167 -10.08 -13.58 0.83
N PHE A 168 -9.87 -13.91 -0.45
CA PHE A 168 -10.25 -13.03 -1.56
C PHE A 168 -11.77 -12.88 -1.77
N THR A 169 -12.55 -13.87 -1.33
CA THR A 169 -14.02 -13.76 -1.31
C THR A 169 -14.45 -12.67 -0.34
N LEU A 170 -13.93 -12.71 0.89
CA LEU A 170 -14.18 -11.69 1.89
C LEU A 170 -13.67 -10.34 1.42
N HIS A 171 -12.47 -10.27 0.83
CA HIS A 171 -11.90 -9.04 0.28
C HIS A 171 -12.83 -8.40 -0.75
N GLY A 172 -13.31 -9.16 -1.74
CA GLY A 172 -14.24 -8.65 -2.76
C GLY A 172 -15.62 -8.27 -2.21
N GLN A 173 -16.04 -8.89 -1.10
CA GLN A 173 -17.28 -8.54 -0.39
C GLN A 173 -17.13 -7.35 0.56
N TRP A 174 -15.90 -7.02 0.94
CA TRP A 174 -15.62 -5.98 1.92
C TRP A 174 -16.01 -4.58 1.40
N GLY A 175 -16.34 -4.44 0.10
CA GLY A 175 -16.81 -3.19 -0.49
C GLY A 175 -15.70 -2.17 -0.67
N ASP A 176 -15.90 -1.21 -1.57
CA ASP A 176 -14.91 -0.19 -1.83
C ASP A 176 -14.89 0.83 -0.69
N PHE A 177 -13.93 0.69 0.21
CA PHE A 177 -13.53 1.75 1.13
C PHE A 177 -12.69 2.77 0.36
N PHE A 178 -13.30 3.46 -0.59
CA PHE A 178 -12.72 4.68 -1.12
C PHE A 178 -12.73 5.75 -0.01
N ASP A 179 -11.63 6.50 0.11
CA ASP A 179 -11.40 7.60 1.06
C ASP A 179 -11.18 7.21 2.54
N ARG A 180 -10.20 6.34 2.80
CA ARG A 180 -9.72 6.00 4.15
C ARG A 180 -8.89 7.11 4.77
N GLU A 181 -9.58 8.13 5.26
CA GLU A 181 -8.96 9.20 6.05
C GLU A 181 -8.94 8.85 7.54
N THR A 182 -7.75 8.58 8.06
CA THR A 182 -7.60 8.09 9.44
C THR A 182 -7.19 9.18 10.44
N ALA A 183 -6.85 10.38 9.98
CA ALA A 183 -6.33 11.47 10.81
C ALA A 183 -7.17 11.78 12.08
N PRO A 184 -8.52 11.79 12.04
CA PRO A 184 -9.33 12.03 13.24
C PRO A 184 -9.12 10.97 14.32
N TYR A 185 -8.86 9.72 13.94
CA TYR A 185 -8.64 8.61 14.88
C TYR A 185 -7.28 8.72 15.55
N TYR A 186 -6.23 9.02 14.79
CA TYR A 186 -4.89 9.25 15.34
C TYR A 186 -4.88 10.44 16.31
N LYS A 187 -5.53 11.55 15.96
CA LYS A 187 -5.69 12.71 16.86
C LYS A 187 -6.40 12.32 18.16
N LYS A 188 -7.47 11.53 18.07
CA LYS A 188 -8.20 11.04 19.26
C LYS A 188 -7.33 10.14 20.15
N ILE A 189 -6.55 9.25 19.55
CA ILE A 189 -5.65 8.32 20.26
C ILE A 189 -4.55 9.09 20.99
N VAL A 190 -3.87 10.02 20.33
CA VAL A 190 -2.81 10.80 20.97
C VAL A 190 -3.37 11.69 22.08
N LYS A 191 -4.55 12.29 21.87
CA LYS A 191 -5.22 13.11 22.88
C LYS A 191 -5.60 12.34 24.15
N SER A 192 -5.83 11.03 24.07
CA SER A 192 -6.10 10.19 25.26
C SER A 192 -4.82 9.76 26.00
N GLY A 193 -3.64 10.24 25.59
CA GLY A 193 -2.37 9.90 26.22
C GLY A 193 -1.77 8.57 25.73
N VAL A 194 -2.34 7.96 24.68
CA VAL A 194 -1.80 6.77 24.05
C VAL A 194 -0.71 7.16 23.05
N ARG A 195 0.46 6.53 23.16
CA ARG A 195 1.59 6.79 22.24
C ARG A 195 1.35 6.12 20.90
N VAL A 196 1.75 6.77 19.81
CA VAL A 196 1.65 6.20 18.46
C VAL A 196 3.03 6.19 17.83
N LEU A 197 3.41 5.03 17.27
CA LEU A 197 4.55 4.90 16.37
C LEU A 197 4.05 4.60 14.96
N LEU A 198 4.45 5.44 14.01
CA LEU A 198 4.33 5.17 12.58
C LEU A 198 5.73 4.79 12.09
N TYR A 199 5.85 3.64 11.44
CA TYR A 199 7.12 3.18 10.85
C TYR A 199 6.87 2.63 9.46
N TYR A 200 7.78 2.90 8.52
CA TYR A 200 7.60 2.61 7.11
C TYR A 200 8.91 2.09 6.53
N GLY A 201 8.87 0.96 5.83
CA GLY A 201 9.93 0.58 4.90
C GLY A 201 9.95 1.56 3.72
N ASP A 202 11.13 2.03 3.36
CA ASP A 202 11.34 3.04 2.31
C ASP A 202 11.22 2.47 0.89
N THR A 203 11.25 1.14 0.73
CA THR A 203 11.11 0.45 -0.55
C THR A 203 9.74 -0.17 -0.78
N ASP A 204 8.82 -0.09 0.19
CA ASP A 204 7.44 -0.58 0.03
C ASP A 204 6.70 0.29 -0.99
N VAL A 205 6.03 -0.35 -1.94
CA VAL A 205 5.32 0.32 -3.03
C VAL A 205 3.83 0.47 -2.71
N ILE A 206 3.26 -0.38 -1.84
CA ILE A 206 1.82 -0.35 -1.53
C ILE A 206 1.49 0.82 -0.63
N CYS A 207 2.24 0.99 0.46
CA CYS A 207 2.00 1.99 1.49
C CYS A 207 3.31 2.67 1.84
N GLN A 208 3.85 3.38 0.86
CA GLN A 208 5.19 3.95 0.89
C GLN A 208 5.36 5.07 1.93
N PHE A 209 6.62 5.28 2.36
CA PHE A 209 6.98 6.11 3.51
C PHE A 209 6.63 7.60 3.40
N LEU A 210 6.64 8.22 2.21
CA LEU A 210 6.28 9.62 2.00
C LEU A 210 4.82 9.88 2.39
N SER A 211 3.91 8.92 2.14
CA SER A 211 2.51 9.05 2.55
C SER A 211 2.40 9.07 4.07
N GLY A 212 3.09 8.14 4.75
CA GLY A 212 3.16 8.09 6.22
C GLY A 212 3.77 9.35 6.84
N GLN A 213 4.85 9.87 6.24
CA GLN A 213 5.51 11.09 6.68
C GLN A 213 4.60 12.31 6.51
N LYS A 214 4.05 12.53 5.31
CA LYS A 214 3.10 13.64 5.07
C LYS A 214 1.88 13.53 5.99
N PHE A 215 1.36 12.32 6.20
CA PHE A 215 0.26 12.09 7.12
C PHE A 215 0.60 12.55 8.54
N ALA A 216 1.76 12.14 9.07
CA ALA A 216 2.22 12.55 10.40
C ALA A 216 2.31 14.08 10.52
N ASP A 217 2.81 14.76 9.48
CA ASP A 217 2.89 16.22 9.43
C ASP A 217 1.50 16.87 9.47
N THR A 218 0.53 16.32 8.74
CA THR A 218 -0.86 16.86 8.72
C THR A 218 -1.58 16.75 10.06
N LEU A 219 -1.10 15.92 10.98
CA LEU A 219 -1.72 15.77 12.29
C LEU A 219 -1.52 17.03 13.16
N GLY A 220 -0.48 17.83 12.91
CA GLY A 220 -0.15 19.01 13.72
C GLY A 220 0.17 18.66 15.18
N LEU A 221 0.68 17.45 15.41
CA LEU A 221 1.06 16.95 16.73
C LEU A 221 2.57 17.03 16.92
N LYS A 222 3.04 17.04 18.17
CA LYS A 222 4.46 16.93 18.47
C LYS A 222 4.98 15.57 17.97
N THR A 223 5.75 15.59 16.90
CA THR A 223 6.39 14.41 16.30
C THR A 223 7.86 14.34 16.73
N MET A 224 8.37 13.11 16.84
CA MET A 224 9.79 12.82 16.98
C MET A 224 10.17 11.94 15.79
N PHE A 225 10.97 12.48 14.88
CA PHE A 225 11.50 11.72 13.77
C PHE A 225 12.69 10.89 14.25
N MET A 226 12.69 9.61 13.89
CA MET A 226 13.79 8.69 14.16
C MET A 226 14.35 8.25 12.82
N THR A 227 15.59 8.64 12.52
CA THR A 227 16.37 8.06 11.41
C THR A 227 17.21 6.93 11.99
N ILE A 228 17.13 5.75 11.39
CA ILE A 228 17.90 4.55 11.78
C ILE A 228 19.12 4.45 10.86
#